data_AF-K0BFL7-F1
#
_entry.id   AF-K0BFL7-F1
#
_cell.length_a   1.000
_cell.length_b   1.000
_cell.length_c   1.000
_cell.angle_alpha   90.00
_cell.angle_beta   90.00
_cell.angle_gamma   90.00
#
_symmetry.space_group_name_H-M   'P 1'
#
loop_
_entity.id
_entity.type
_entity.pdbx_description
1 polymer ?
#
loop_
_entity_poly.entity_id
_entity_poly.type
_entity_poly.pdbx_seq_one_letter_code
_entity_poly.pdbx_strand_id
1 'polypeptide(L)'
;MNNKTIFVVFFTVSILLLGTISSSVNLIPSADALKGQGVPSSQYGSATKGIVCGDKLCSEVEQEEKKVEKKIEKKAEKKEQAKTEKKESEKKKLDDKAASEKARYDELSLPPRTIKTGTVTSTQDPGQGHENHQLAIILPPSDKVYRGIFAFTVSENVQLVTLHGPLKNGEDKGQAIWSPDGKTKYALTFVPLDASAGTWAFAGNALAVHTMNEDPFTVSYSVAYRERTLSDTVKSETITSTQDPGQGHENHQLAIILPPRPYAYFGTLGFSASEDVQLVALHGPLQPGQGAHGQAIWTPDGKTFYALTFVDKETAMGTWQFTGNAVALHTMKDTPFTVSYSIATGQ
;
A
#
# COMPACT_ATOMS: atom_id res chain seq x y z
N MET A 1 17.39 46.30 -31.94
CA MET A 1 18.38 45.42 -32.60
C MET A 1 18.13 44.00 -32.11
N ASN A 2 17.98 43.09 -33.07
CA ASN A 2 17.49 41.73 -32.94
C ASN A 2 18.49 40.79 -32.25
N ASN A 3 17.97 39.82 -31.49
CA ASN A 3 18.50 38.45 -31.46
C ASN A 3 17.41 37.49 -30.94
N LYS A 4 16.53 37.07 -31.86
CA LYS A 4 15.55 36.00 -31.67
C LYS A 4 15.52 35.15 -32.93
N THR A 5 16.55 34.34 -33.17
CA THR A 5 16.50 33.19 -34.07
C THR A 5 17.70 32.30 -33.80
N ILE A 6 17.56 30.99 -34.05
CA ILE A 6 18.55 29.91 -33.86
C ILE A 6 18.36 29.16 -32.53
N PHE A 7 17.29 28.36 -32.44
CA PHE A 7 17.30 27.08 -31.68
C PHE A 7 16.12 26.17 -32.09
N VAL A 8 15.78 26.11 -33.39
CA VAL A 8 14.71 25.24 -33.91
C VAL A 8 15.15 24.57 -35.21
N VAL A 9 16.14 23.67 -35.19
CA VAL A 9 16.43 22.75 -36.32
C VAL A 9 17.14 21.43 -35.91
N PHE A 10 16.86 20.83 -34.74
CA PHE A 10 17.49 19.52 -34.40
C PHE A 10 16.54 18.47 -33.81
N PHE A 11 15.24 18.52 -34.12
CA PHE A 11 14.28 17.54 -33.57
C PHE A 11 13.44 16.79 -34.62
N THR A 12 13.98 16.58 -35.82
CA THR A 12 13.25 15.90 -36.92
C THR A 12 14.10 14.92 -37.74
N VAL A 13 15.00 14.13 -37.13
CA VAL A 13 15.54 12.90 -37.76
C VAL A 13 16.02 11.91 -36.67
N SER A 14 15.12 11.11 -36.08
CA SER A 14 15.52 9.89 -35.32
C SER A 14 14.40 8.85 -35.14
N ILE A 15 13.18 9.06 -35.64
CA ILE A 15 12.10 8.07 -35.56
C ILE A 15 11.96 7.38 -36.92
N LEU A 16 12.95 6.57 -37.31
CA LEU A 16 12.82 5.61 -38.42
C LEU A 16 14.06 4.72 -38.53
N LEU A 17 14.25 3.81 -37.56
CA LEU A 17 15.03 2.57 -37.72
C LEU A 17 14.88 1.73 -36.45
N LEU A 18 14.09 0.66 -36.55
CA LEU A 18 14.39 -0.69 -36.06
C LEU A 18 13.11 -1.53 -36.15
N GLY A 19 12.93 -2.12 -37.32
CA GLY A 19 11.98 -3.19 -37.56
C GLY A 19 12.51 -4.55 -37.10
N THR A 20 11.54 -5.43 -36.83
CA THR A 20 11.56 -6.89 -37.06
C THR A 20 12.65 -7.73 -36.38
N ILE A 21 12.25 -8.41 -35.29
CA ILE A 21 12.74 -9.76 -35.01
C ILE A 21 11.54 -10.64 -34.67
N SER A 22 11.23 -11.54 -35.59
CA SER A 22 10.32 -12.68 -35.47
C SER A 22 11.11 -13.94 -35.06
N SER A 23 10.38 -14.94 -34.53
CA SER A 23 10.79 -16.32 -34.17
C SER A 23 11.68 -16.44 -32.92
N SER A 24 11.50 -17.40 -32.00
CA SER A 24 10.86 -18.73 -32.06
C SER A 24 10.33 -19.14 -30.68
N VAL A 25 9.15 -19.77 -30.68
CA VAL A 25 8.57 -20.48 -29.54
C VAL A 25 9.41 -21.72 -29.25
N ASN A 26 10.02 -21.80 -28.06
CA ASN A 26 10.59 -23.05 -27.56
C ASN A 26 9.70 -23.61 -26.45
N LEU A 27 9.38 -24.88 -26.66
CA LEU A 27 8.55 -25.74 -25.85
C LEU A 27 9.06 -25.88 -24.42
N ILE A 28 8.13 -25.88 -23.48
CA ILE A 28 8.29 -26.26 -22.09
C ILE A 28 8.56 -27.79 -22.03
N PRO A 29 9.67 -28.26 -21.43
CA PRO A 29 9.75 -29.65 -21.02
C PRO A 29 9.00 -29.85 -19.70
N SER A 30 8.08 -30.80 -19.71
CA SER A 30 7.43 -31.38 -18.54
C SER A 30 8.49 -31.88 -17.55
N ALA A 31 8.44 -31.41 -16.30
CA ALA A 31 9.26 -31.94 -15.22
C ALA A 31 8.64 -33.24 -14.69
N ASP A 32 9.11 -34.37 -15.22
CA ASP A 32 8.90 -35.67 -14.60
C ASP A 32 9.73 -35.81 -13.33
N ALA A 33 9.10 -36.34 -12.30
CA ALA A 33 9.67 -36.57 -10.98
C ALA A 33 10.80 -37.61 -11.03
N LEU A 34 12.05 -37.14 -10.88
CA LEU A 34 13.19 -37.98 -10.54
C LEU A 34 13.02 -38.53 -9.11
N LYS A 35 12.48 -39.75 -9.00
CA LYS A 35 12.61 -40.58 -7.80
C LYS A 35 14.05 -41.07 -7.68
N GLY A 36 14.61 -40.91 -6.48
CA GLY A 36 16.00 -41.23 -6.15
C GLY A 36 16.40 -42.66 -6.48
N GLN A 37 17.44 -42.78 -7.31
CA GLN A 37 18.32 -43.95 -7.34
C GLN A 37 19.31 -43.80 -6.18
N GLY A 38 19.32 -44.76 -5.24
CA GLY A 38 20.30 -44.75 -4.16
C GLY A 38 19.98 -45.55 -2.91
N VAL A 39 19.19 -46.62 -2.97
CA VAL A 39 19.05 -47.56 -1.84
C VAL A 39 19.26 -48.99 -2.34
N PRO A 40 20.17 -49.79 -1.77
CA PRO A 40 20.43 -51.15 -2.23
C PRO A 40 19.18 -52.01 -2.05
N SER A 41 18.78 -52.68 -3.13
CA SER A 41 17.78 -53.74 -3.11
C SER A 41 18.31 -54.92 -2.28
N SER A 42 17.82 -55.11 -1.07
CA SER A 42 18.00 -56.37 -0.36
C SER A 42 17.16 -57.44 -1.06
N GLN A 43 17.87 -58.38 -1.69
CA GLN A 43 17.29 -59.57 -2.29
C GLN A 43 16.58 -60.39 -1.20
N TYR A 44 15.25 -60.43 -1.24
CA TYR A 44 14.47 -61.49 -0.58
C TYR A 44 14.08 -62.50 -1.65
N GLY A 45 14.98 -63.46 -1.86
CA GLY A 45 14.74 -64.67 -2.64
C GLY A 45 14.50 -65.87 -1.73
N SER A 46 14.04 -66.96 -2.34
CA SER A 46 13.60 -68.25 -1.81
C SER A 46 14.61 -69.07 -0.98
N ALA A 47 15.59 -68.44 -0.35
CA ALA A 47 16.64 -69.06 0.46
C ALA A 47 16.48 -68.88 1.99
N THR A 48 15.39 -68.30 2.50
CA THR A 48 15.12 -68.17 3.96
C THR A 48 13.74 -68.69 4.39
N LYS A 49 13.14 -69.58 3.58
CA LYS A 49 11.93 -70.30 3.96
C LYS A 49 12.30 -71.41 4.98
N GLY A 50 12.09 -71.14 6.27
CA GLY A 50 12.12 -72.18 7.31
C GLY A 50 13.26 -72.14 8.33
N ILE A 51 14.01 -71.04 8.45
CA ILE A 51 15.01 -70.91 9.52
C ILE A 51 14.43 -70.08 10.66
N VAL A 52 13.87 -70.79 11.64
CA VAL A 52 13.60 -70.31 12.99
C VAL A 52 14.69 -70.91 13.87
N CYS A 53 15.55 -70.07 14.43
CA CYS A 53 16.47 -70.49 15.50
C CYS A 53 16.16 -69.66 16.74
N GLY A 54 15.39 -70.25 17.64
CA GLY A 54 15.38 -69.86 19.04
C GLY A 54 16.56 -70.49 19.77
N ASP A 55 17.08 -69.79 20.77
CA ASP A 55 17.33 -70.33 22.11
C ASP A 55 18.06 -69.28 22.94
N LYS A 56 17.30 -68.54 23.75
CA LYS A 56 17.68 -68.19 25.13
C LYS A 56 16.52 -67.51 25.87
N LEU A 57 15.89 -68.34 26.70
CA LEU A 57 15.57 -68.14 28.11
C LEU A 57 14.61 -67.01 28.52
N CYS A 58 13.49 -67.49 29.05
CA CYS A 58 12.44 -66.87 29.84
C CYS A 58 12.88 -65.77 30.82
N SER A 59 12.04 -64.74 30.90
CA SER A 59 11.72 -64.05 32.15
C SER A 59 10.23 -63.66 32.15
N GLU A 60 9.65 -63.66 33.33
CA GLU A 60 8.21 -63.66 33.63
C GLU A 60 7.46 -62.42 33.12
N VAL A 61 6.23 -62.63 32.66
CA VAL A 61 5.29 -61.60 32.22
C VAL A 61 4.41 -61.22 33.40
N GLU A 62 4.65 -60.04 33.98
CA GLU A 62 3.66 -59.37 34.83
C GLU A 62 2.66 -58.60 33.97
N GLN A 63 1.39 -58.66 34.39
CA GLN A 63 0.21 -58.13 33.74
C GLN A 63 0.24 -56.60 33.56
N GLU A 64 0.25 -56.11 32.31
CA GLU A 64 -0.10 -54.71 31.97
C GLU A 64 -1.35 -54.64 31.06
N GLU A 65 -2.49 -55.15 31.51
CA GLU A 65 -3.76 -55.01 30.76
C GLU A 65 -4.46 -53.64 30.93
N LYS A 66 -3.92 -52.69 31.71
CA LYS A 66 -4.56 -51.36 31.94
C LYS A 66 -3.91 -50.15 31.26
N LYS A 67 -2.84 -50.32 30.46
CA LYS A 67 -2.16 -49.18 29.77
C LYS A 67 -2.45 -49.07 28.27
N VAL A 68 -3.05 -50.07 27.64
CA VAL A 68 -3.31 -50.06 26.19
C VAL A 68 -4.58 -49.28 25.83
N GLU A 69 -5.66 -49.38 26.61
CA GLU A 69 -6.91 -48.61 26.39
C GLU A 69 -6.69 -47.09 26.49
N LYS A 70 -6.01 -46.61 27.54
CA LYS A 70 -5.69 -45.17 27.71
C LYS A 70 -4.80 -44.58 26.60
N LYS A 71 -4.00 -45.40 25.92
CA LYS A 71 -3.13 -44.95 24.80
C LYS A 71 -3.89 -44.92 23.47
N ILE A 72 -4.92 -45.74 23.31
CA ILE A 72 -5.80 -45.75 22.13
C ILE A 72 -6.81 -44.61 22.21
N GLU A 73 -7.43 -44.36 23.38
CA GLU A 73 -8.33 -43.22 23.58
C GLU A 73 -7.63 -41.86 23.36
N LYS A 74 -6.45 -41.65 23.97
CA LYS A 74 -5.67 -40.40 23.75
C LYS A 74 -5.24 -40.19 22.30
N LYS A 75 -5.07 -41.26 21.52
CA LYS A 75 -4.70 -41.18 20.10
C LYS A 75 -5.93 -40.96 19.20
N ALA A 76 -7.10 -41.41 19.62
CA ALA A 76 -8.38 -41.12 18.99
C ALA A 76 -8.80 -39.66 19.22
N GLU A 77 -8.76 -39.17 20.46
CA GLU A 77 -9.07 -37.77 20.81
C GLU A 77 -8.14 -36.78 20.07
N LYS A 78 -6.83 -37.06 20.02
CA LYS A 78 -5.87 -36.19 19.31
C LYS A 78 -6.09 -36.18 17.78
N LYS A 79 -6.61 -37.27 17.21
CA LYS A 79 -6.94 -37.37 15.78
C LYS A 79 -8.27 -36.67 15.46
N GLU A 80 -9.20 -36.63 16.42
CA GLU A 80 -10.47 -35.92 16.32
C GLU A 80 -10.27 -34.40 16.47
N GLN A 81 -9.47 -33.96 17.45
CA GLN A 81 -9.06 -32.55 17.58
C GLN A 81 -8.35 -32.03 16.32
N ALA A 82 -7.38 -32.78 15.77
CA ALA A 82 -6.70 -32.40 14.54
C ALA A 82 -7.62 -32.35 13.31
N LYS A 83 -8.70 -33.14 13.27
CA LYS A 83 -9.72 -33.07 12.20
C LYS A 83 -10.62 -31.85 12.37
N THR A 84 -10.98 -31.50 13.60
CA THR A 84 -11.81 -30.33 13.92
C THR A 84 -11.05 -29.04 13.62
N GLU A 85 -9.79 -28.92 14.06
CA GLU A 85 -8.91 -27.78 13.75
C GLU A 85 -8.70 -27.63 12.24
N LYS A 86 -8.51 -28.74 11.52
CA LYS A 86 -8.37 -28.70 10.06
C LYS A 86 -9.65 -28.19 9.38
N LYS A 87 -10.82 -28.70 9.77
CA LYS A 87 -12.12 -28.23 9.25
C LYS A 87 -12.38 -26.76 9.57
N GLU A 88 -12.03 -26.31 10.77
CA GLU A 88 -12.19 -24.92 11.18
C GLU A 88 -11.23 -23.98 10.42
N SER A 89 -10.00 -24.42 10.19
CA SER A 89 -9.02 -23.69 9.35
C SER A 89 -9.44 -23.62 7.87
N GLU A 90 -10.03 -24.69 7.32
CA GLU A 90 -10.55 -24.72 5.95
C GLU A 90 -11.80 -23.85 5.81
N LYS A 91 -12.69 -23.87 6.81
CA LYS A 91 -13.86 -22.99 6.87
C LYS A 91 -13.44 -21.51 6.94
N LYS A 92 -12.50 -21.16 7.81
CA LYS A 92 -11.95 -19.80 7.91
C LYS A 92 -11.34 -19.34 6.57
N LYS A 93 -10.57 -20.19 5.89
CA LYS A 93 -10.03 -19.88 4.55
C LYS A 93 -11.12 -19.65 3.49
N LEU A 94 -12.23 -20.40 3.57
CA LEU A 94 -13.37 -20.25 2.67
C LEU A 94 -14.14 -18.96 2.96
N ASP A 95 -14.34 -18.64 4.23
CA ASP A 95 -14.98 -17.39 4.68
C ASP A 95 -14.13 -16.18 4.30
N ASP A 96 -12.80 -16.25 4.50
CA ASP A 96 -11.84 -15.21 4.08
C ASP A 96 -11.84 -15.04 2.55
N LYS A 97 -11.92 -16.14 1.79
CA LYS A 97 -12.01 -16.10 0.33
C LYS A 97 -13.34 -15.53 -0.16
N ALA A 98 -14.46 -15.88 0.47
CA ALA A 98 -15.78 -15.37 0.11
C ALA A 98 -15.92 -13.88 0.46
N ALA A 99 -15.39 -13.45 1.61
CA ALA A 99 -15.30 -12.03 1.97
C ALA A 99 -14.41 -11.25 0.98
N SER A 100 -13.28 -11.83 0.59
CA SER A 100 -12.39 -11.30 -0.47
C SER A 100 -13.10 -11.19 -1.83
N GLU A 101 -13.84 -12.21 -2.26
CA GLU A 101 -14.58 -12.18 -3.52
C GLU A 101 -15.76 -11.21 -3.49
N LYS A 102 -16.49 -11.12 -2.38
CA LYS A 102 -17.55 -10.13 -2.20
C LYS A 102 -17.00 -8.71 -2.20
N ALA A 103 -15.91 -8.46 -1.47
CA ALA A 103 -15.20 -7.19 -1.51
C ALA A 103 -14.74 -6.86 -2.93
N ARG A 104 -14.23 -7.86 -3.67
CA ARG A 104 -13.85 -7.72 -5.08
C ARG A 104 -15.03 -7.40 -6.00
N TYR A 105 -16.22 -7.96 -5.80
CA TYR A 105 -17.42 -7.62 -6.57
C TYR A 105 -17.96 -6.22 -6.24
N ASP A 106 -18.01 -5.86 -4.96
CA ASP A 106 -18.35 -4.50 -4.51
C ASP A 106 -17.29 -3.48 -5.02
N GLU A 107 -16.04 -3.90 -5.20
CA GLU A 107 -14.93 -3.15 -5.80
C GLU A 107 -14.94 -3.11 -7.33
N LEU A 108 -15.57 -4.06 -8.04
CA LEU A 108 -15.78 -4.01 -9.49
C LEU A 108 -17.01 -3.17 -9.87
N SER A 109 -17.97 -3.06 -8.96
CA SER A 109 -19.13 -2.16 -9.01
C SER A 109 -18.76 -0.74 -8.56
N LEU A 110 -17.63 -0.19 -9.03
CA LEU A 110 -17.26 1.18 -8.66
C LEU A 110 -18.32 2.16 -9.19
N PRO A 111 -18.80 3.10 -8.36
CA PRO A 111 -19.68 4.13 -8.85
C PRO A 111 -19.02 4.87 -10.03
N PRO A 112 -19.80 5.29 -11.02
CA PRO A 112 -19.30 6.09 -12.13
C PRO A 112 -18.57 7.32 -11.58
N ARG A 113 -17.52 7.77 -12.28
CA ARG A 113 -16.84 9.00 -11.92
C ARG A 113 -17.83 10.17 -12.05
N THR A 114 -17.88 11.01 -11.03
CA THR A 114 -18.56 12.30 -11.11
C THR A 114 -17.63 13.28 -11.80
N ILE A 115 -18.14 14.01 -12.79
CA ILE A 115 -17.41 15.07 -13.48
C ILE A 115 -18.13 16.39 -13.20
N LYS A 116 -17.40 17.39 -12.73
CA LYS A 116 -17.87 18.76 -12.57
C LYS A 116 -16.94 19.70 -13.31
N THR A 117 -17.50 20.70 -13.96
CA THR A 117 -16.75 21.77 -14.61
C THR A 117 -17.32 23.11 -14.17
N GLY A 118 -16.49 24.13 -14.08
CA GLY A 118 -16.98 25.45 -13.73
C GLY A 118 -15.90 26.50 -13.65
N THR A 119 -16.33 27.72 -13.39
CA THR A 119 -15.46 28.84 -13.06
C THR A 119 -15.91 29.41 -11.73
N VAL A 120 -14.98 29.61 -10.80
CA VAL A 120 -15.23 30.14 -9.46
C VAL A 120 -14.25 31.26 -9.18
N THR A 121 -14.75 32.35 -8.61
CA THR A 121 -13.93 33.41 -8.02
C THR A 121 -13.75 33.09 -6.54
N SER A 122 -12.53 33.21 -6.03
CA SER A 122 -12.23 32.98 -4.63
C SER A 122 -12.95 33.98 -3.72
N THR A 123 -13.09 33.60 -2.46
CA THR A 123 -13.50 34.50 -1.39
C THR A 123 -12.46 34.48 -0.29
N GLN A 124 -12.56 35.42 0.65
CA GLN A 124 -11.74 35.39 1.86
C GLN A 124 -11.79 33.99 2.51
N ASP A 125 -10.63 33.46 2.88
CA ASP A 125 -10.53 32.14 3.51
C ASP A 125 -11.23 32.19 4.89
N PRO A 126 -12.24 31.34 5.14
CA PRO A 126 -12.93 31.33 6.43
C PRO A 126 -12.11 30.65 7.54
N GLY A 127 -10.96 30.08 7.24
CA GLY A 127 -10.06 29.46 8.21
C GLY A 127 -9.51 30.46 9.22
N GLN A 128 -9.59 30.13 10.52
CA GLN A 128 -9.00 30.96 11.57
C GLN A 128 -7.48 31.08 11.38
N GLY A 129 -6.98 32.31 11.39
CA GLY A 129 -5.57 32.63 11.09
C GLY A 129 -5.24 32.75 9.60
N HIS A 130 -6.23 32.58 8.71
CA HIS A 130 -6.10 32.74 7.25
C HIS A 130 -6.89 33.94 6.73
N GLU A 131 -7.23 34.90 7.59
CA GLU A 131 -8.16 35.99 7.25
C GLU A 131 -7.64 36.91 6.12
N ASN A 132 -6.33 36.96 5.88
CA ASN A 132 -5.73 37.75 4.80
C ASN A 132 -5.50 36.93 3.52
N HIS A 133 -6.04 35.71 3.45
CA HIS A 133 -5.87 34.81 2.32
C HIS A 133 -7.19 34.65 1.55
N GLN A 134 -7.08 34.06 0.36
CA GLN A 134 -8.22 33.75 -0.49
C GLN A 134 -8.32 32.25 -0.74
N LEU A 135 -9.55 31.74 -0.78
CA LEU A 135 -9.86 30.32 -0.96
C LEU A 135 -11.00 30.14 -1.98
N ALA A 136 -10.84 29.16 -2.86
CA ALA A 136 -11.88 28.68 -3.77
C ALA A 136 -12.10 27.18 -3.51
N ILE A 137 -13.24 26.83 -2.89
CA ILE A 137 -13.60 25.44 -2.61
C ILE A 137 -14.17 24.81 -3.89
N ILE A 138 -13.53 23.75 -4.37
CA ILE A 138 -13.94 22.99 -5.57
C ILE A 138 -14.81 21.79 -5.18
N LEU A 139 -14.37 21.04 -4.17
CA LEU A 139 -15.13 19.98 -3.53
C LEU A 139 -15.22 20.26 -2.03
N PRO A 140 -16.42 20.40 -1.46
CA PRO A 140 -16.59 20.74 -0.05
C PRO A 140 -16.16 19.57 0.86
N PRO A 141 -15.85 19.84 2.14
CA PRO A 141 -15.57 18.79 3.12
C PRO A 141 -16.63 17.67 3.13
N SER A 142 -16.17 16.43 3.20
CA SER A 142 -16.99 15.21 3.23
C SER A 142 -16.44 14.21 4.25
N ASP A 143 -17.32 13.38 4.81
CA ASP A 143 -16.99 12.20 5.61
C ASP A 143 -16.37 11.06 4.78
N LYS A 144 -16.41 11.17 3.44
CA LYS A 144 -15.81 10.25 2.48
C LYS A 144 -14.50 10.82 1.93
N VAL A 145 -13.70 9.94 1.34
CA VAL A 145 -12.50 10.34 0.63
C VAL A 145 -12.83 10.57 -0.85
N TYR A 146 -12.62 11.79 -1.33
CA TYR A 146 -12.54 12.06 -2.75
C TYR A 146 -11.22 11.52 -3.30
N ARG A 147 -11.29 10.85 -4.45
CA ARG A 147 -10.12 10.56 -5.29
C ARG A 147 -10.41 11.00 -6.70
N GLY A 148 -9.53 11.80 -7.28
CA GLY A 148 -9.78 12.31 -8.61
C GLY A 148 -8.57 12.94 -9.30
N ILE A 149 -8.87 13.49 -10.46
CA ILE A 149 -7.98 14.36 -11.23
C ILE A 149 -8.66 15.72 -11.32
N PHE A 150 -7.93 16.76 -10.95
CA PHE A 150 -8.32 18.15 -11.03
C PHE A 150 -7.51 18.83 -12.13
N ALA A 151 -8.19 19.30 -13.18
CA ALA A 151 -7.60 20.10 -14.25
C ALA A 151 -8.08 21.55 -14.12
N PHE A 152 -7.17 22.51 -14.21
CA PHE A 152 -7.50 23.91 -13.91
C PHE A 152 -6.67 24.91 -14.69
N THR A 153 -7.16 26.14 -14.74
CA THR A 153 -6.44 27.36 -15.07
C THR A 153 -6.78 28.43 -14.03
N VAL A 154 -5.79 29.17 -13.54
CA VAL A 154 -5.91 30.20 -12.51
C VAL A 154 -5.41 31.55 -13.01
N SER A 155 -5.97 32.63 -12.46
CA SER A 155 -5.60 34.01 -12.83
C SER A 155 -4.30 34.51 -12.18
N GLU A 156 -3.76 33.80 -11.19
CA GLU A 156 -2.53 34.15 -10.48
C GLU A 156 -1.80 32.91 -9.94
N ASN A 157 -0.69 33.11 -9.22
CA ASN A 157 0.00 32.03 -8.53
C ASN A 157 -0.79 31.58 -7.31
N VAL A 158 -1.02 30.27 -7.20
CA VAL A 158 -1.86 29.69 -6.16
C VAL A 158 -1.23 28.43 -5.58
N GLN A 159 -1.87 27.86 -4.57
CA GLN A 159 -1.57 26.58 -3.98
C GLN A 159 -2.80 25.67 -4.14
N LEU A 160 -2.58 24.41 -4.51
CA LEU A 160 -3.64 23.41 -4.44
C LEU A 160 -3.75 22.89 -3.03
N VAL A 161 -4.98 22.73 -2.57
CA VAL A 161 -5.26 22.31 -1.20
C VAL A 161 -6.12 21.06 -1.20
N THR A 162 -5.71 20.09 -0.40
CA THR A 162 -6.58 18.99 0.01
C THR A 162 -6.64 18.93 1.53
N LEU A 163 -7.82 18.63 2.07
CA LEU A 163 -8.04 18.48 3.51
C LEU A 163 -8.09 17.00 3.91
N HIS A 164 -7.59 16.69 5.10
CA HIS A 164 -7.66 15.38 5.72
C HIS A 164 -8.38 15.48 7.06
N GLY A 165 -9.48 14.75 7.23
CA GLY A 165 -10.25 14.78 8.47
C GLY A 165 -11.77 14.67 8.28
N PRO A 166 -12.57 15.13 9.25
CA PRO A 166 -12.18 15.91 10.42
C PRO A 166 -11.20 15.20 11.36
N LEU A 167 -10.29 15.95 11.98
CA LEU A 167 -9.37 15.46 12.99
C LEU A 167 -10.10 15.24 14.32
N LYS A 168 -9.71 14.20 15.05
CA LYS A 168 -10.15 13.97 16.43
C LYS A 168 -9.36 14.84 17.40
N ASN A 169 -9.87 14.95 18.63
CA ASN A 169 -9.18 15.68 19.70
C ASN A 169 -7.76 15.13 19.93
N GLY A 170 -6.76 15.99 19.81
CA GLY A 170 -5.35 15.65 20.03
C GLY A 170 -4.66 15.00 18.82
N GLU A 171 -5.29 14.97 17.64
CA GLU A 171 -4.66 14.61 16.36
C GLU A 171 -4.00 15.82 15.66
N ASP A 172 -4.18 17.03 16.17
CA ASP A 172 -3.59 18.29 15.68
C ASP A 172 -2.18 18.53 16.23
N LYS A 173 -1.21 17.68 15.84
CA LYS A 173 0.14 17.63 16.40
C LYS A 173 1.23 17.95 15.37
N GLY A 174 1.34 19.22 15.02
CA GLY A 174 2.45 19.74 14.20
C GLY A 174 2.19 19.76 12.69
N GLN A 175 1.12 19.14 12.20
CA GLN A 175 0.64 19.37 10.84
C GLN A 175 0.10 20.80 10.69
N ALA A 176 0.08 21.33 9.47
CA ALA A 176 -0.71 22.52 9.16
C ALA A 176 -2.21 22.22 9.33
N ILE A 177 -2.94 23.09 10.03
CA ILE A 177 -4.36 22.88 10.38
C ILE A 177 -5.23 23.99 9.80
N TRP A 178 -6.38 23.61 9.26
CA TRP A 178 -7.45 24.51 8.86
C TRP A 178 -8.68 24.29 9.72
N SER A 179 -9.32 25.37 10.16
CA SER A 179 -10.52 25.34 11.00
C SER A 179 -11.43 26.52 10.66
N PRO A 180 -12.58 26.29 10.00
CA PRO A 180 -13.48 27.37 9.60
C PRO A 180 -14.38 27.89 10.74
N ASP A 181 -14.49 27.13 11.83
CA ASP A 181 -15.41 27.40 12.95
C ASP A 181 -14.71 27.40 14.33
N GLY A 182 -13.38 27.18 14.35
CA GLY A 182 -12.57 27.05 15.56
C GLY A 182 -12.73 25.72 16.30
N LYS A 183 -13.59 24.82 15.82
CA LYS A 183 -13.93 23.54 16.48
C LYS A 183 -13.55 22.35 15.60
N THR A 184 -13.96 22.38 14.35
CA THR A 184 -13.72 21.33 13.35
C THR A 184 -12.37 21.57 12.70
N LYS A 185 -11.39 20.72 13.03
CA LYS A 185 -10.03 20.83 12.51
C LYS A 185 -9.81 19.85 11.36
N TYR A 186 -9.07 20.28 10.35
CA TYR A 186 -8.59 19.45 9.25
C TYR A 186 -7.10 19.64 9.11
N ALA A 187 -6.36 18.58 8.77
CA ALA A 187 -4.98 18.77 8.33
C ALA A 187 -4.96 19.23 6.88
N LEU A 188 -4.03 20.12 6.57
CA LEU A 188 -3.83 20.75 5.27
C LEU A 188 -2.65 20.12 4.54
N THR A 189 -2.90 19.73 3.30
CA THR A 189 -1.83 19.53 2.32
C THR A 189 -1.85 20.69 1.35
N PHE A 190 -0.73 21.40 1.24
CA PHE A 190 -0.47 22.39 0.21
C PHE A 190 0.43 21.78 -0.87
N VAL A 191 0.05 21.99 -2.13
CA VAL A 191 0.94 21.76 -3.28
C VAL A 191 1.15 23.11 -3.96
N PRO A 192 2.33 23.73 -3.84
CA PRO A 192 2.60 25.00 -4.50
C PRO A 192 2.52 24.81 -6.02
N LEU A 193 2.01 25.83 -6.70
CA LEU A 193 2.01 25.89 -8.16
C LEU A 193 2.78 27.11 -8.65
N ASP A 194 3.74 26.81 -9.51
CA ASP A 194 4.54 27.73 -10.30
C ASP A 194 4.00 27.89 -11.74
N ALA A 195 2.81 27.32 -12.02
CA ALA A 195 2.12 27.40 -13.29
C ALA A 195 0.66 27.88 -13.12
N SER A 196 0.18 28.68 -14.08
CA SER A 196 -1.21 29.16 -14.11
C SER A 196 -2.21 28.13 -14.64
N ALA A 197 -1.76 26.93 -15.00
CA ALA A 197 -2.62 25.84 -15.45
C ALA A 197 -1.96 24.50 -15.18
N GLY A 198 -2.76 23.46 -14.97
CA GLY A 198 -2.22 22.12 -14.75
C GLY A 198 -3.26 21.06 -14.49
N THR A 199 -2.75 19.86 -14.20
CA THR A 199 -3.54 18.70 -13.76
C THR A 199 -2.94 18.13 -12.50
N TRP A 200 -3.78 17.77 -11.54
CA TRP A 200 -3.37 17.24 -10.25
C TRP A 200 -4.20 16.03 -9.85
N ALA A 201 -3.52 14.92 -9.54
CA ALA A 201 -4.16 13.74 -8.96
C ALA A 201 -4.17 13.87 -7.43
N PHE A 202 -5.34 13.79 -6.82
CA PHE A 202 -5.52 14.05 -5.39
C PHE A 202 -6.32 12.95 -4.68
N ALA A 203 -6.11 12.86 -3.37
CA ALA A 203 -6.97 12.14 -2.44
C ALA A 203 -7.15 12.96 -1.15
N GLY A 204 -8.40 13.12 -0.71
CA GLY A 204 -8.74 13.91 0.48
C GLY A 204 -10.22 14.08 0.72
N ASN A 205 -10.58 14.66 1.86
CA ASN A 205 -11.96 14.95 2.26
C ASN A 205 -12.50 16.25 1.68
N ALA A 206 -11.64 17.11 1.13
CA ALA A 206 -12.02 18.33 0.40
C ALA A 206 -10.96 18.66 -0.66
N LEU A 207 -11.34 19.46 -1.65
CA LEU A 207 -10.44 20.01 -2.67
C LEU A 207 -10.66 21.51 -2.78
N ALA A 208 -9.60 22.30 -2.68
CA ALA A 208 -9.65 23.73 -2.84
C ALA A 208 -8.41 24.27 -3.57
N VAL A 209 -8.49 25.54 -3.96
CA VAL A 209 -7.38 26.35 -4.43
C VAL A 209 -7.24 27.53 -3.48
N HIS A 210 -6.01 27.90 -3.13
CA HIS A 210 -5.70 28.90 -2.10
C HIS A 210 -4.63 29.86 -2.61
N THR A 211 -4.67 31.13 -2.21
CA THR A 211 -3.54 32.06 -2.30
C THR A 211 -3.39 32.80 -1.00
N MET A 212 -2.15 33.17 -0.66
CA MET A 212 -1.85 33.99 0.52
C MET A 212 -2.10 35.49 0.26
N ASN A 213 -2.50 35.84 -0.96
CA ASN A 213 -2.85 37.21 -1.33
C ASN A 213 -4.29 37.54 -0.88
N GLU A 214 -4.52 38.82 -0.58
CA GLU A 214 -5.84 39.32 -0.17
C GLU A 214 -6.78 39.52 -1.37
N ASP A 215 -6.24 39.73 -2.57
CA ASP A 215 -7.00 40.00 -3.78
C ASP A 215 -7.67 38.71 -4.33
N PRO A 216 -8.96 38.74 -4.70
CA PRO A 216 -9.62 37.57 -5.26
C PRO A 216 -9.02 37.10 -6.59
N PHE A 217 -8.90 35.78 -6.74
CA PHE A 217 -8.50 35.13 -7.98
C PHE A 217 -9.65 34.33 -8.59
N THR A 218 -9.49 33.93 -9.85
CA THR A 218 -10.47 33.09 -10.54
C THR A 218 -9.84 31.77 -10.97
N VAL A 219 -10.58 30.68 -10.78
CA VAL A 219 -10.23 29.32 -11.22
C VAL A 219 -11.27 28.85 -12.21
N SER A 220 -10.85 28.47 -13.42
CA SER A 220 -11.67 27.66 -14.33
C SER A 220 -11.18 26.22 -14.28
N TYR A 221 -12.07 25.27 -14.09
CA TYR A 221 -11.70 23.89 -13.79
C TYR A 221 -12.60 22.82 -14.40
N SER A 222 -12.04 21.61 -14.45
CA SER A 222 -12.72 20.34 -14.61
C SER A 222 -12.21 19.36 -13.56
N VAL A 223 -13.09 18.78 -12.76
CA VAL A 223 -12.74 17.77 -11.75
C VAL A 223 -13.48 16.49 -12.05
N ALA A 224 -12.73 15.40 -12.21
CA ALA A 224 -13.26 14.05 -12.36
C ALA A 224 -12.88 13.23 -11.13
N TYR A 225 -13.86 12.83 -10.32
CA TYR A 225 -13.62 12.24 -9.02
C TYR A 225 -14.59 11.09 -8.68
N ARG A 226 -14.22 10.33 -7.66
CA ARG A 226 -15.10 9.39 -6.95
C ARG A 226 -15.11 9.73 -5.47
N GLU A 227 -16.29 9.74 -4.88
CA GLU A 227 -16.45 9.66 -3.42
C GLU A 227 -16.34 8.21 -2.98
N ARG A 228 -15.47 7.96 -2.01
CA ARG A 228 -15.18 6.60 -1.55
C ARG A 228 -15.46 6.52 -0.06
N THR A 229 -16.40 5.66 0.30
CA THR A 229 -16.66 5.29 1.70
C THR A 229 -15.40 4.67 2.31
N LEU A 230 -15.19 4.94 3.60
CA LEU A 230 -14.04 4.43 4.34
C LEU A 230 -14.02 2.90 4.38
N SER A 231 -12.82 2.33 4.29
CA SER A 231 -12.50 0.90 4.33
C SER A 231 -11.02 0.68 4.62
N ASP A 232 -10.56 -0.56 4.69
CA ASP A 232 -9.13 -0.87 4.92
C ASP A 232 -8.18 -0.32 3.84
N THR A 233 -8.70 0.04 2.67
CA THR A 233 -7.92 0.58 1.54
C THR A 233 -8.38 1.97 1.08
N VAL A 234 -9.30 2.57 1.82
CA VAL A 234 -9.77 3.95 1.66
C VAL A 234 -9.89 4.58 3.05
N LYS A 235 -8.95 5.43 3.44
CA LYS A 235 -8.87 5.97 4.80
C LYS A 235 -8.68 7.46 4.79
N SER A 236 -9.14 8.11 5.86
CA SER A 236 -8.63 9.42 6.27
C SER A 236 -8.41 9.44 7.76
N GLU A 237 -7.14 9.51 8.19
CA GLU A 237 -6.74 9.27 9.57
C GLU A 237 -5.51 10.09 9.93
N THR A 238 -5.25 10.21 11.24
CA THR A 238 -3.97 10.66 11.77
C THR A 238 -3.32 9.53 12.54
N ILE A 239 -2.04 9.27 12.25
CA ILE A 239 -1.25 8.25 12.94
C ILE A 239 0.09 8.84 13.39
N THR A 240 0.64 8.25 14.45
CA THR A 240 2.02 8.49 14.89
C THR A 240 2.89 7.37 14.34
N SER A 241 4.09 7.70 13.85
CA SER A 241 5.07 6.71 13.44
C SER A 241 5.55 5.87 14.61
N THR A 242 6.12 4.71 14.31
CA THR A 242 6.87 3.89 15.26
C THR A 242 8.28 3.65 14.72
N GLN A 243 9.16 3.13 15.55
CA GLN A 243 10.49 2.68 15.10
C GLN A 243 10.34 1.78 13.87
N ASP A 244 11.14 2.02 12.82
CA ASP A 244 11.12 1.21 11.61
C ASP A 244 11.54 -0.24 11.96
N PRO A 245 10.69 -1.25 11.70
CA PRO A 245 11.03 -2.63 12.01
C PRO A 245 12.05 -3.22 11.02
N GLY A 246 12.44 -2.50 9.98
CA GLY A 246 13.46 -2.90 9.01
C GLY A 246 14.83 -3.10 9.64
N GLN A 247 15.49 -4.21 9.33
CA GLN A 247 16.88 -4.44 9.73
C GLN A 247 17.80 -3.38 9.14
N GLY A 248 18.61 -2.74 9.98
CA GLY A 248 19.46 -1.61 9.60
C GLY A 248 18.76 -0.23 9.62
N HIS A 249 17.47 -0.17 9.97
CA HIS A 249 16.68 1.05 10.10
C HIS A 249 16.29 1.34 11.56
N GLU A 250 17.00 0.77 12.53
CA GLU A 250 16.62 0.81 13.94
C GLU A 250 16.60 2.23 14.53
N ASN A 251 17.28 3.19 13.92
CA ASN A 251 17.28 4.59 14.37
C ASN A 251 16.30 5.47 13.58
N HIS A 252 15.43 4.87 12.77
CA HIS A 252 14.48 5.56 11.92
C HIS A 252 13.04 5.36 12.41
N GLN A 253 12.11 6.11 11.84
CA GLN A 253 10.69 5.97 12.12
C GLN A 253 9.91 5.69 10.83
N LEU A 254 8.87 4.87 10.97
CA LEU A 254 8.00 4.42 9.90
C LEU A 254 6.53 4.54 10.32
N ALA A 255 5.71 5.11 9.45
CA ALA A 255 4.26 5.17 9.58
C ALA A 255 3.64 4.34 8.44
N ILE A 256 3.18 3.12 8.75
CA ILE A 256 2.58 2.22 7.76
C ILE A 256 1.15 2.67 7.46
N ILE A 257 0.91 3.09 6.22
CA ILE A 257 -0.40 3.56 5.74
C ILE A 257 -1.24 2.39 5.20
N LEU A 258 -0.63 1.58 4.34
CA LEU A 258 -1.20 0.33 3.84
C LEU A 258 -0.25 -0.82 4.19
N PRO A 259 -0.71 -1.83 4.95
CA PRO A 259 0.13 -2.93 5.37
C PRO A 259 0.45 -3.87 4.19
N PRO A 260 1.54 -4.65 4.26
CA PRO A 260 1.89 -5.64 3.26
C PRO A 260 0.74 -6.60 2.94
N ARG A 261 0.47 -6.82 1.65
CA ARG A 261 -0.45 -7.86 1.16
C ARG A 261 0.07 -8.52 -0.13
N PRO A 262 -0.46 -9.70 -0.53
CA PRO A 262 0.02 -10.41 -1.73
C PRO A 262 -0.13 -9.65 -3.05
N TYR A 263 -1.17 -8.81 -3.18
CA TYR A 263 -1.44 -8.05 -4.40
C TYR A 263 -1.07 -6.59 -4.22
N ALA A 264 -0.43 -5.97 -5.22
CA ALA A 264 -0.10 -4.56 -5.13
C ALA A 264 -1.37 -3.71 -4.91
N TYR A 265 -1.27 -2.73 -4.02
CA TYR A 265 -2.13 -1.57 -4.05
C TYR A 265 -1.67 -0.66 -5.19
N PHE A 266 -2.60 0.10 -5.72
CA PHE A 266 -2.29 1.33 -6.44
C PHE A 266 -3.35 2.35 -6.11
N GLY A 267 -2.98 3.62 -6.14
CA GLY A 267 -3.89 4.63 -5.62
C GLY A 267 -3.28 6.00 -5.57
N THR A 268 -3.95 6.85 -4.81
CA THR A 268 -3.50 8.20 -4.52
C THR A 268 -3.51 8.39 -3.02
N LEU A 269 -2.40 8.90 -2.50
CA LEU A 269 -2.21 9.33 -1.12
C LEU A 269 -2.08 10.85 -1.12
N GLY A 270 -2.86 11.54 -0.30
CA GLY A 270 -2.57 12.90 0.15
C GLY A 270 -2.16 12.86 1.62
N PHE A 271 -1.14 13.61 2.02
CA PHE A 271 -0.60 13.56 3.37
C PHE A 271 -0.05 14.91 3.83
N SER A 272 -0.14 15.14 5.14
CA SER A 272 0.46 16.26 5.88
C SER A 272 1.06 15.74 7.18
N ALA A 273 2.37 15.86 7.31
CA ALA A 273 3.17 15.36 8.42
C ALA A 273 3.70 16.51 9.29
N SER A 274 4.11 16.18 10.51
CA SER A 274 4.71 17.13 11.46
C SER A 274 6.15 17.50 11.14
N GLU A 275 6.77 16.84 10.16
CA GLU A 275 8.11 17.08 9.67
C GLU A 275 8.28 16.52 8.25
N ASP A 276 9.42 16.79 7.61
CA ASP A 276 9.74 16.24 6.29
C ASP A 276 9.85 14.72 6.34
N VAL A 277 9.25 14.08 5.34
CA VAL A 277 9.09 12.63 5.27
C VAL A 277 9.44 12.11 3.88
N GLN A 278 9.88 10.86 3.85
CA GLN A 278 10.16 10.09 2.65
C GLN A 278 9.00 9.14 2.37
N LEU A 279 8.70 8.91 1.09
CA LEU A 279 7.62 8.02 0.69
C LEU A 279 8.16 6.64 0.38
N VAL A 280 7.54 5.62 0.97
CA VAL A 280 7.96 4.23 0.86
C VAL A 280 6.86 3.40 0.22
N ALA A 281 7.23 2.64 -0.82
CA ALA A 281 6.43 1.54 -1.32
C ALA A 281 7.27 0.26 -1.33
N LEU A 282 6.72 -0.81 -0.76
CA LEU A 282 7.35 -2.13 -0.73
C LEU A 282 6.75 -3.00 -1.83
N HIS A 283 7.59 -3.72 -2.59
CA HIS A 283 7.16 -4.65 -3.62
C HIS A 283 7.61 -6.06 -3.24
N GLY A 284 6.67 -7.01 -3.20
CA GLY A 284 6.95 -8.38 -2.79
C GLY A 284 5.88 -9.00 -1.88
N PRO A 285 6.23 -10.06 -1.13
CA PRO A 285 7.60 -10.52 -0.86
C PRO A 285 8.33 -11.07 -2.09
N LEU A 286 9.65 -10.88 -2.14
CA LEU A 286 10.53 -11.45 -3.16
C LEU A 286 10.64 -12.97 -2.98
N GLN A 287 10.76 -13.71 -4.09
CA GLN A 287 10.94 -15.16 -4.01
C GLN A 287 12.31 -15.50 -3.39
N PRO A 288 12.43 -16.58 -2.62
CA PRO A 288 13.73 -17.05 -2.13
C PRO A 288 14.72 -17.23 -3.28
N GLY A 289 15.92 -16.66 -3.14
CA GLY A 289 16.97 -16.73 -4.17
C GLY A 289 16.85 -15.69 -5.30
N GLN A 290 15.73 -14.95 -5.40
CA GLN A 290 15.74 -13.65 -6.10
C GLN A 290 16.48 -12.67 -5.18
N GLY A 291 17.81 -12.59 -5.34
CA GLY A 291 18.61 -11.62 -4.60
C GLY A 291 18.17 -10.18 -4.90
N ALA A 292 18.74 -9.22 -4.17
CA ALA A 292 18.47 -7.80 -4.40
C ALA A 292 18.77 -7.35 -5.84
N HIS A 293 19.65 -8.04 -6.59
CA HIS A 293 20.07 -7.69 -7.95
C HIS A 293 20.38 -6.19 -8.14
N GLY A 294 20.93 -5.55 -7.09
CA GLY A 294 21.26 -4.13 -7.05
C GLY A 294 20.12 -3.18 -6.60
N GLN A 295 18.91 -3.69 -6.37
CA GLN A 295 17.78 -2.95 -5.82
C GLN A 295 17.93 -2.76 -4.30
N ALA A 296 17.46 -1.64 -3.77
CA ALA A 296 17.29 -1.49 -2.33
C ALA A 296 16.26 -2.51 -1.83
N ILE A 297 16.55 -3.13 -0.69
CA ILE A 297 15.67 -4.11 -0.05
C ILE A 297 15.34 -3.68 1.37
N TRP A 298 14.15 -4.07 1.81
CA TRP A 298 13.71 -3.92 3.20
C TRP A 298 13.24 -5.27 3.73
N THR A 299 13.61 -5.58 4.97
CA THR A 299 13.21 -6.83 5.64
C THR A 299 12.97 -6.58 7.13
N PRO A 300 11.81 -7.01 7.68
CA PRO A 300 11.53 -6.86 9.10
C PRO A 300 12.08 -8.01 9.97
N ASP A 301 12.43 -9.14 9.35
CA ASP A 301 12.71 -10.40 10.04
C ASP A 301 13.96 -11.14 9.51
N GLY A 302 14.62 -10.61 8.47
CA GLY A 302 15.78 -11.22 7.82
C GLY A 302 15.42 -12.44 6.96
N LYS A 303 14.13 -12.71 6.74
CA LYS A 303 13.62 -13.86 6.00
C LYS A 303 12.69 -13.44 4.86
N THR A 304 11.86 -12.44 5.12
CA THR A 304 10.89 -11.86 4.20
C THR A 304 11.49 -10.58 3.62
N PHE A 305 11.80 -10.59 2.33
CA PHE A 305 12.43 -9.47 1.65
C PHE A 305 11.44 -8.78 0.74
N TYR A 306 11.49 -7.45 0.70
CA TYR A 306 10.74 -6.62 -0.21
C TYR A 306 11.71 -5.74 -1.00
N ALA A 307 11.45 -5.54 -2.29
CA ALA A 307 12.11 -4.47 -3.03
C ALA A 307 11.54 -3.12 -2.57
N LEU A 308 12.42 -2.16 -2.31
CA LEU A 308 12.09 -0.87 -1.74
C LEU A 308 12.06 0.20 -2.83
N THR A 309 10.90 0.82 -3.02
CA THR A 309 10.81 2.14 -3.65
C THR A 309 10.86 3.19 -2.55
N PHE A 310 11.81 4.11 -2.68
CA PHE A 310 12.04 5.19 -1.75
C PHE A 310 12.05 6.51 -2.52
N VAL A 311 11.15 7.42 -2.18
CA VAL A 311 11.07 8.75 -2.80
C VAL A 311 11.38 9.79 -1.73
N ASP A 312 12.54 10.41 -1.87
CA ASP A 312 12.91 11.56 -1.06
C ASP A 312 12.38 12.83 -1.73
N LYS A 313 11.47 13.52 -1.04
CA LYS A 313 10.86 14.77 -1.52
C LYS A 313 11.27 15.97 -0.69
N GLU A 314 11.97 15.77 0.43
CA GLU A 314 12.29 16.83 1.40
C GLU A 314 11.07 17.72 1.71
N THR A 315 9.92 17.08 2.00
CA THR A 315 8.67 17.80 2.27
C THR A 315 7.80 17.10 3.29
N ALA A 316 7.16 17.89 4.14
CA ALA A 316 6.19 17.41 5.12
C ALA A 316 4.81 17.11 4.54
N MET A 317 4.51 17.52 3.31
CA MET A 317 3.16 17.36 2.75
C MET A 317 3.14 17.18 1.24
N GLY A 318 2.08 16.57 0.73
CA GLY A 318 1.85 16.49 -0.71
C GLY A 318 0.94 15.36 -1.12
N THR A 319 0.96 15.06 -2.41
CA THR A 319 0.25 13.93 -2.99
C THR A 319 1.20 12.96 -3.67
N TRP A 320 0.81 11.70 -3.71
CA TRP A 320 1.56 10.66 -4.37
C TRP A 320 0.63 9.63 -5.04
N GLN A 321 0.81 9.45 -6.34
CA GLN A 321 0.29 8.28 -7.04
C GLN A 321 1.28 7.14 -6.86
N PHE A 322 0.83 6.05 -6.26
CA PHE A 322 1.71 4.95 -5.86
C PHE A 322 1.24 3.63 -6.46
N THR A 323 2.18 2.67 -6.49
CA THR A 323 1.94 1.24 -6.63
C THR A 323 2.88 0.50 -5.69
N GLY A 324 2.41 -0.56 -5.03
CA GLY A 324 3.21 -1.36 -4.12
C GLY A 324 2.37 -2.29 -3.26
N ASN A 325 2.97 -3.36 -2.73
CA ASN A 325 2.35 -4.31 -1.81
C ASN A 325 2.18 -3.74 -0.39
N ALA A 326 2.91 -2.68 -0.03
CA ALA A 326 2.73 -1.87 1.17
C ALA A 326 3.05 -0.40 0.85
N VAL A 327 2.48 0.53 1.62
CA VAL A 327 2.74 1.97 1.52
C VAL A 327 3.00 2.54 2.90
N ALA A 328 4.06 3.33 3.05
CA ALA A 328 4.43 3.95 4.31
C ALA A 328 5.05 5.33 4.09
N LEU A 329 5.13 6.10 5.17
CA LEU A 329 5.98 7.29 5.26
C LEU A 329 7.11 7.00 6.24
N HIS A 330 8.28 7.55 5.95
CA HIS A 330 9.52 7.24 6.66
C HIS A 330 10.26 8.55 7.01
N THR A 331 11.00 8.56 8.10
CA THR A 331 12.01 9.60 8.42
C THR A 331 13.27 8.93 8.94
N MET A 332 14.42 9.50 8.64
CA MET A 332 15.73 9.01 9.13
C MET A 332 15.98 9.40 10.59
N LYS A 333 15.04 10.09 11.25
CA LYS A 333 15.12 10.50 12.65
C LYS A 333 14.63 9.39 13.57
N ASP A 334 15.15 9.37 14.79
CA ASP A 334 14.78 8.42 15.84
C ASP A 334 13.54 8.85 16.64
N THR A 335 13.12 10.11 16.51
CA THR A 335 11.94 10.67 17.18
C THR A 335 10.66 10.47 16.37
N PRO A 336 9.54 10.00 16.97
CA PRO A 336 8.29 9.83 16.25
C PRO A 336 7.74 11.11 15.63
N PHE A 337 7.19 10.99 14.43
CA PHE A 337 6.40 12.03 13.77
C PHE A 337 4.92 11.66 13.72
N THR A 338 4.07 12.64 13.44
CA THR A 338 2.65 12.39 13.20
C THR A 338 2.29 12.76 11.77
N VAL A 339 1.38 12.00 11.16
CA VAL A 339 0.89 12.25 9.80
C VAL A 339 -0.62 12.13 9.75
N SER A 340 -1.25 13.15 9.21
CA SER A 340 -2.65 13.14 8.80
C SER A 340 -2.72 12.91 7.30
N TYR A 341 -3.49 11.94 6.87
CA TYR A 341 -3.51 11.52 5.47
C TYR A 341 -4.90 11.14 5.02
N SER A 342 -5.12 11.20 3.71
CA SER A 342 -6.21 10.49 3.06
C SER A 342 -5.66 9.65 1.93
N ILE A 343 -6.08 8.39 1.88
CA ILE A 343 -5.66 7.45 0.86
C ILE A 343 -6.90 6.82 0.24
N ALA A 344 -6.86 6.66 -1.07
CA ALA A 344 -7.84 5.88 -1.79
C ALA A 344 -7.12 5.03 -2.82
N THR A 345 -7.22 3.72 -2.65
CA THR A 345 -6.76 2.78 -3.67
C THR A 345 -7.77 2.74 -4.81
N GLY A 346 -7.24 2.62 -6.02
CA GLY A 346 -8.02 2.36 -7.23
C GLY A 346 -7.99 0.89 -7.57
N GLN A 347 -9.02 0.46 -8.30
CA GLN A 347 -8.74 -0.16 -9.60
C GLN A 347 -8.73 0.93 -10.69
#